data_AF-A0A251YSQ1-F1
#
_entry.id   AF-A0A251YSQ1-F1
#
_cell.length_a   1.000
_cell.length_b   1.000
_cell.length_c   1.000
_cell.angle_alpha   90.00
_cell.angle_beta   90.00
_cell.angle_gamma   90.00
#
_symmetry.space_group_name_H-M   'P 1'
#
loop_
_entity.id
_entity.type
_entity.pdbx_description
1 polymer ?
#
loop_
_entity_poly.entity_id
_entity_poly.type
_entity_poly.pdbx_seq_one_letter_code
_entity_poly.pdbx_strand_id
1 'polypeptide(L)' 'MSDAQGSSASSIGGFRVLGGSPTEEELAAATAVIAALAAQPAAEQPVRRAPDAWQRSQRGVRGMLVPGPGRWRGFSG' A
#
# COMPACT_ATOMS: atom_id res chain seq x y z
N MET A 1 -20.29 -14.93 -43.20
CA MET A 1 -20.79 -15.18 -41.84
C MET A 1 -19.58 -15.18 -40.94
N SER A 2 -19.58 -14.31 -39.94
CA SER A 2 -18.46 -13.51 -39.46
C SER A 2 -17.24 -14.24 -38.88
N ASP A 3 -16.12 -13.53 -39.02
CA ASP A 3 -14.86 -13.62 -38.29
C ASP A 3 -15.03 -13.88 -36.79
N ALA A 4 -14.22 -14.80 -36.26
CA ALA A 4 -14.01 -15.02 -34.83
C ALA A 4 -12.52 -14.81 -34.49
N GLN A 5 -12.04 -13.62 -34.81
CA GLN A 5 -10.74 -13.11 -34.37
C GLN A 5 -10.97 -12.48 -32.99
N GLY A 6 -10.37 -13.03 -31.93
CA GLY A 6 -10.34 -12.33 -30.64
C GLY A 6 -10.05 -13.19 -29.41
N SER A 7 -8.88 -13.84 -29.33
CA SER A 7 -8.32 -14.21 -28.01
C SER A 7 -6.82 -14.45 -28.04
N SER A 8 -6.04 -13.53 -28.60
CA SER A 8 -4.63 -13.38 -28.24
C SER A 8 -4.57 -12.35 -27.11
N ALA A 9 -4.92 -12.78 -25.90
CA ALA A 9 -4.57 -12.01 -24.70
C ALA A 9 -3.05 -12.07 -24.55
N SER A 10 -2.34 -11.12 -25.15
CA SER A 10 -0.90 -10.95 -24.98
C SER A 10 -0.61 -10.68 -23.50
N SER A 11 -0.24 -11.73 -22.77
CA SER A 11 0.22 -11.65 -21.39
C SER A 11 1.67 -11.14 -21.35
N ILE A 12 1.88 -9.87 -21.63
CA ILE A 12 3.18 -9.24 -21.42
C ILE A 12 3.22 -8.82 -19.94
N GLY A 13 4.04 -9.51 -19.14
CA GLY A 13 4.29 -9.12 -17.74
C GLY A 13 3.44 -9.79 -16.66
N GLY A 14 2.61 -10.79 -16.99
CA GLY A 14 1.92 -11.63 -16.00
C GLY A 14 0.65 -11.04 -15.36
N PHE A 15 0.13 -9.91 -15.86
CA PHE A 15 -1.14 -9.32 -15.40
C PHE A 15 -2.05 -8.95 -16.57
N ARG A 16 -3.36 -8.82 -16.31
CA ARG A 16 -4.41 -8.52 -17.31
C ARG A 16 -5.10 -7.20 -16.99
N VAL A 17 -5.29 -6.36 -18.00
CA VAL A 17 -6.13 -5.15 -17.92
C VAL A 17 -7.60 -5.54 -18.08
N LEU A 18 -8.45 -5.17 -17.12
CA LEU A 18 -9.88 -5.51 -17.10
C LEU A 18 -10.79 -4.39 -17.63
N GLY A 19 -10.28 -3.17 -17.76
CA GLY A 19 -11.04 -2.02 -18.26
C GLY A 19 -10.13 -0.86 -18.66
N GLY A 20 -10.66 0.02 -19.52
CA GLY A 20 -9.89 1.10 -20.14
C GLY A 20 -9.07 0.65 -21.36
N SER A 21 -8.37 1.60 -21.98
CA SER A 21 -7.43 1.36 -23.08
C SER A 21 -6.14 2.11 -22.78
N PRO A 22 -5.29 1.60 -21.85
CA PRO A 22 -4.05 2.26 -21.50
C PRO A 22 -3.12 2.33 -22.71
N THR A 23 -2.37 3.42 -22.78
CA THR A 23 -1.29 3.60 -23.76
C THR A 23 -0.14 2.63 -23.46
N GLU A 24 0.73 2.41 -24.46
CA GLU A 24 1.92 1.57 -24.30
C GLU A 24 2.87 2.12 -23.22
N GLU A 25 2.98 3.44 -23.12
CA GLU A 25 3.74 4.16 -22.10
C GLU A 25 3.24 3.82 -20.69
N GLU A 26 1.92 3.88 -20.48
CA GLU A 26 1.30 3.58 -19.19
C GLU A 26 1.46 2.10 -18.80
N LEU A 27 1.38 1.19 -19.77
CA LEU A 27 1.64 -0.24 -19.56
C LEU A 27 3.10 -0.50 -19.18
N ALA A 28 4.05 0.16 -19.84
CA ALA A 28 5.47 0.06 -19.50
C ALA A 28 5.75 0.59 -18.09
N ALA A 29 5.19 1.76 -17.75
CA ALA A 29 5.32 2.34 -16.42
C ALA A 29 4.75 1.42 -15.32
N ALA A 30 3.54 0.89 -15.53
CA ALA A 30 2.93 -0.04 -14.58
C ALA A 30 3.77 -1.32 -14.40
N THR A 31 4.28 -1.88 -15.49
CA THR A 31 5.16 -3.07 -15.45
C THR A 31 6.44 -2.79 -14.67
N ALA A 32 7.08 -1.64 -14.92
CA ALA A 32 8.31 -1.25 -14.22
C ALA A 32 8.09 -1.11 -12.71
N VAL A 33 6.98 -0.51 -12.29
CA VAL A 33 6.63 -0.37 -10.86
C VAL A 33 6.40 -1.74 -10.22
N ILE A 34 5.64 -2.63 -10.86
CA ILE A 34 5.37 -3.97 -10.35
C ILE A 34 6.68 -4.77 -10.24
N ALA A 35 7.53 -4.72 -11.27
CA ALA A 35 8.83 -5.39 -11.26
C ALA A 35 9.75 -4.85 -10.15
N ALA A 36 9.77 -3.54 -9.93
CA ALA A 36 10.53 -2.93 -8.85
C ALA A 36 10.03 -3.37 -7.47
N LEU A 37 8.71 -3.45 -7.27
CA LEU A 37 8.12 -3.96 -6.02
C LEU A 37 8.42 -5.46 -5.81
N ALA A 38 8.41 -6.26 -6.86
CA ALA A 38 8.74 -7.68 -6.79
C ALA A 38 10.23 -7.94 -6.51
N ALA A 39 11.11 -7.04 -6.96
CA ALA A 39 12.54 -7.10 -6.72
C ALA A 39 12.96 -6.57 -5.34
N GLN A 40 12.06 -5.92 -4.61
CA GLN A 40 12.35 -5.48 -3.24
C GLN A 40 12.65 -6.70 -2.38
N PRO A 41 13.78 -6.72 -1.66
CA PRO A 41 14.02 -7.76 -0.66
C PRO A 41 12.86 -7.72 0.34
N ALA A 42 12.42 -8.89 0.78
CA ALA A 42 11.40 -8.98 1.82
C ALA A 42 11.83 -8.08 2.98
N ALA A 43 11.05 -7.03 3.27
CA ALA A 43 11.30 -6.20 4.42
C ALA A 43 11.39 -7.15 5.62
N GLU A 44 12.49 -7.06 6.37
CA GLU A 44 12.66 -7.82 7.60
C GLU A 44 11.38 -7.60 8.41
N GLN A 45 10.60 -8.67 8.61
CA GLN A 45 9.43 -8.60 9.47
C GLN A 45 9.92 -8.01 10.78
N PRO A 46 9.35 -6.89 11.26
CA PRO A 46 9.83 -6.29 12.49
C PRO A 46 9.74 -7.37 13.56
N VAL A 47 10.91 -7.83 14.02
CA VAL A 47 10.99 -8.84 15.07
C VAL A 47 10.10 -8.33 16.18
N ARG A 48 9.12 -9.14 16.61
CA ARG A 48 8.25 -8.77 17.74
C ARG A 48 9.16 -8.50 18.92
N ARG A 49 9.41 -7.22 19.19
CA ARG A 49 10.23 -6.80 20.32
C ARG A 49 9.40 -7.04 21.58
N ALA A 50 10.04 -7.61 22.59
CA ALA A 50 9.43 -7.68 23.91
C ALA A 50 9.09 -6.25 24.36
N PRO A 51 7.93 -6.04 25.02
CA PRO A 51 7.57 -4.72 25.52
C PRO A 51 8.64 -4.14 26.45
N ASP A 52 9.08 -2.91 26.16
CA ASP A 52 10.05 -2.22 27.01
C ASP A 52 9.45 -1.83 28.38
N ALA A 53 10.28 -1.29 29.27
CA ALA A 53 9.84 -0.90 30.61
C ALA A 53 8.76 0.20 30.59
N TRP A 54 8.77 1.07 29.59
CA TRP A 54 7.78 2.12 29.42
C TRP A 54 6.45 1.53 28.97
N GLN A 55 6.44 0.71 27.92
CA GLN A 55 5.26 0.01 27.40
C GLN A 55 4.59 -0.87 28.47
N ARG A 56 5.38 -1.51 29.35
CA ARG A 56 4.86 -2.28 30.48
C ARG A 56 4.24 -1.43 31.59
N SER A 57 4.73 -0.20 31.76
CA SER A 57 4.21 0.73 32.78
C SER A 57 3.10 1.63 32.27
N GLN A 58 2.88 1.68 30.95
CA GLN A 58 1.73 2.38 30.35
C GLN A 58 0.42 1.82 30.88
N ARG A 59 -0.31 2.66 31.60
CA ARG A 59 -1.66 2.36 32.07
C ARG A 59 -2.61 2.77 30.96
N GLY A 60 -3.47 1.84 30.53
CA GLY A 60 -4.52 2.16 29.57
C GLY A 60 -5.39 3.30 30.08
N VAL A 61 -5.76 4.21 29.18
CA VAL A 61 -6.76 5.24 29.47
C VAL A 61 -8.08 4.51 29.71
N ARG A 62 -8.65 4.66 30.91
CA ARG A 62 -9.87 3.94 31.32
C ARG A 62 -11.17 4.69 31.00
N GLY A 63 -11.11 5.75 30.22
CA GLY A 63 -12.25 6.60 29.91
C GLY A 63 -12.05 7.43 28.65
N MET A 64 -13.13 8.05 28.18
CA MET A 64 -13.10 8.92 27.00
C MET A 64 -12.25 10.17 27.28
N LEU A 65 -11.17 10.36 26.51
CA LEU A 65 -10.49 11.67 26.46
C LEU A 65 -11.40 12.62 25.68
N VAL A 66 -11.90 13.66 26.33
CA VAL A 66 -12.63 14.73 25.66
C VAL A 66 -11.65 15.88 25.40
N PRO A 67 -11.29 16.15 24.13
CA PRO A 67 -10.64 17.38 23.73
C PRO A 67 -11.33 18.62 24.32
N GLY A 68 -10.61 19.44 25.08
CA GLY A 68 -11.10 20.78 25.42
C GLY A 68 -11.10 21.69 24.18
N PRO A 69 -11.98 22.70 24.11
CA PRO A 69 -11.94 23.70 23.04
C PRO A 69 -10.53 24.30 22.90
N GLY A 70 -9.94 24.22 21.70
CA GLY A 70 -8.61 24.74 21.38
C GLY A 70 -7.40 23.94 21.93
N ARG A 71 -7.59 22.84 22.67
CA ARG A 71 -6.52 22.21 23.50
C ARG A 71 -5.60 21.22 22.78
N TRP A 72 -5.76 21.00 21.47
CA TRP A 72 -4.82 20.16 20.67
C TRP A 72 -3.88 20.96 19.77
N ARG A 73 -3.99 22.30 19.74
CA ARG A 73 -3.08 23.15 18.98
C ARG A 73 -1.90 23.57 19.87
N GLY A 74 -0.97 22.65 20.06
CA GLY A 74 0.28 22.87 20.79
C GLY A 74 1.51 22.70 19.89
N PHE A 75 1.63 23.54 18.86
CA PHE A 75 2.91 23.96 18.27
C PHE A 75 2.65 25.19 17.40
N SER A 76 3.03 26.37 17.90
CA SER A 76 3.37 27.52 17.06
C SER A 76 4.89 27.58 17.07
N GLY A 77 5.50 27.38 15.90
CA GLY A 77 6.96 27.49 15.74
C GLY A 77 7.49 28.86 16.09
#